data_AF-A0A151ZD00-F1
#
_entry.id   AF-A0A151ZD00-F1
#
_cell.length_a   1.000
_cell.length_b   1.000
_cell.length_c   1.000
_cell.angle_alpha   90.00
_cell.angle_beta   90.00
_cell.angle_gamma   90.00
#
_symmetry.space_group_name_H-M   'P 1'
#
loop_
_entity.id
_entity.type
_entity.pdbx_description
1 polymer ?
#
loop_
_entity_poly.entity_id
_entity_poly.type
_entity_poly.pdbx_seq_one_letter_code
_entity_poly.pdbx_strand_id
1 'polypeptide(L)'
;MADRLTQLQNQLDQLFLVFGTCIGVLQRDAPQSSFVESSKLPPEWGTQVKDMAKQVIDSSKLIESYIESLPGFDRTETEQYENLKQLDIESKDSTNQLNLTKLEAIDMLNSVKDAIRIIAEESKNQE
;
A
#
# COMPACT_ATOMS: atom_id res chain seq x y z
N MET A 1 -4.88 -3.39 -4.40
CA MET A 1 -4.00 -3.40 -3.21
C MET A 1 -2.60 -3.62 -3.74
N ALA A 2 -1.93 -2.53 -4.11
CA ALA A 2 -0.68 -2.61 -4.85
C ALA A 2 0.43 -3.10 -3.92
N ASP A 3 1.14 -4.12 -4.40
CA ASP A 3 2.27 -4.76 -3.76
C ASP A 3 3.28 -3.72 -3.25
N ARG A 4 3.37 -3.59 -1.92
CA ARG A 4 4.30 -2.68 -1.24
C ARG A 4 5.74 -3.09 -1.47
N LEU A 5 5.99 -4.39 -1.63
CA LEU A 5 7.31 -4.90 -1.95
C LEU A 5 7.71 -4.51 -3.37
N THR A 6 6.80 -4.62 -4.35
CA THR A 6 7.04 -4.09 -5.70
C THR A 6 7.27 -2.58 -5.70
N GLN A 7 6.52 -1.81 -4.89
CA GLN A 7 6.77 -0.37 -4.74
C GLN A 7 8.16 -0.07 -4.19
N LEU A 8 8.59 -0.81 -3.16
CA LEU A 8 9.94 -0.69 -2.59
C LEU A 8 11.01 -1.01 -3.63
N GLN A 9 10.83 -2.07 -4.41
CA GLN A 9 11.75 -2.44 -5.49
C GLN A 9 11.86 -1.32 -6.54
N ASN A 10 10.73 -0.75 -6.98
CA ASN A 10 10.73 0.37 -7.92
C ASN A 10 11.47 1.61 -7.38
N GLN A 11 11.32 1.91 -6.08
CA GLN A 11 12.04 3.03 -5.45
C GLN A 11 13.56 2.77 -5.36
N LEU A 12 13.94 1.53 -5.11
CA LEU A 12 15.35 1.11 -5.08
C LEU A 12 15.99 1.18 -6.48
N ASP A 13 15.27 0.75 -7.52
CA ASP A 13 15.71 0.90 -8.92
C ASP A 13 15.86 2.37 -9.32
N GLN A 14 14.92 3.22 -8.89
CA GLN A 14 15.00 4.66 -9.10
C GLN A 14 16.22 5.28 -8.39
N LEU A 15 16.55 4.83 -7.17
CA LEU A 15 17.74 5.26 -6.45
C LEU A 15 19.02 4.89 -7.22
N PHE A 16 19.10 3.67 -7.76
CA PHE A 16 20.25 3.25 -8.57
C PHE A 16 20.39 4.07 -9.85
N LEU A 17 19.27 4.41 -10.50
CA LEU A 17 19.29 5.29 -11.66
C LEU A 17 19.80 6.70 -11.31
N VAL A 18 19.36 7.24 -10.17
CA VAL A 18 19.85 8.54 -9.66
C VAL A 18 21.34 8.46 -9.37
N PHE A 19 21.84 7.40 -8.72
CA PHE A 19 23.27 7.22 -8.48
C PHE A 19 24.08 7.17 -9.78
N GLY A 20 23.64 6.38 -10.76
CA GLY A 20 24.31 6.30 -12.06
C GLY A 20 24.34 7.65 -12.79
N THR A 21 23.23 8.38 -12.75
CA THR A 21 23.13 9.72 -13.33
C THR A 21 24.05 10.71 -12.60
N CYS A 22 24.04 10.70 -11.27
CA CYS A 22 24.87 11.56 -10.44
C CYS A 22 26.36 11.32 -10.69
N ILE A 23 26.80 10.06 -10.72
CA ILE A 23 28.20 9.70 -10.99
C ILE A 23 28.58 10.12 -12.42
N GLY A 24 27.70 9.88 -13.41
CA GLY A 24 27.95 10.26 -14.79
C GLY A 24 28.10 11.78 -14.98
N VAL A 25 27.22 12.56 -14.34
CA VAL A 25 27.31 14.03 -14.34
C VAL A 25 28.56 14.51 -13.61
N LEU A 26 28.88 13.92 -12.45
CA LEU A 26 30.08 14.23 -11.69
C LEU A 26 31.37 14.01 -12.48
N GLN A 27 31.41 12.97 -13.30
CA GLN A 27 32.58 12.67 -14.14
C GLN A 27 32.65 13.54 -15.39
N ARG A 28 31.51 13.79 -16.05
CA ARG A 28 31.44 14.59 -17.28
C ARG A 28 31.83 16.04 -17.05
N ASP A 29 31.31 16.62 -15.98
CA ASP A 29 31.40 18.05 -15.68
C ASP A 29 32.51 18.33 -14.64
N ALA A 30 33.38 17.34 -14.37
CA ALA A 30 34.46 17.42 -13.40
C ALA A 30 35.40 18.60 -13.73
N PRO A 31 35.59 19.55 -12.80
CA PRO A 31 36.52 20.65 -12.99
C PRO A 31 37.96 20.15 -13.02
N GLN A 32 38.81 20.82 -13.81
CA GLN A 32 40.23 20.49 -13.91
C GLN A 32 40.90 20.64 -12.53
N SER A 33 41.57 19.58 -12.09
CA SER A 33 42.37 19.61 -10.86
C SER A 33 43.66 20.40 -11.10
N SER A 34 43.87 21.48 -10.34
CA SER A 34 45.11 22.24 -10.33
C SER A 34 45.94 21.84 -9.12
N PHE A 35 47.25 21.63 -9.32
CA PHE A 35 48.20 21.39 -8.23
C PHE A 35 48.51 22.66 -7.41
N VAL A 36 48.10 23.83 -7.92
CA VAL A 36 48.22 25.13 -7.27
C VAL A 36 46.86 25.48 -6.64
N GLU A 37 46.84 25.73 -5.32
CA GLU A 37 45.65 25.91 -4.44
C GLU A 37 44.63 26.98 -4.89
N SER A 38 44.88 27.71 -5.97
CA SER A 38 44.07 28.85 -6.42
C SER A 38 42.98 28.53 -7.46
N SER A 39 42.71 27.25 -7.78
CA SER A 39 41.58 26.89 -8.64
C SER A 39 40.26 26.94 -7.86
N LYS A 40 39.56 28.07 -7.94
CA LYS A 40 38.18 28.17 -7.43
C LYS A 40 37.26 27.28 -8.26
N LEU A 41 36.58 26.35 -7.61
CA LEU A 41 35.51 25.57 -8.22
C LEU A 41 34.39 26.50 -8.71
N PRO A 42 33.78 26.23 -9.88
CA PRO A 42 32.62 26.99 -10.32
C PRO A 42 31.49 26.92 -9.26
N PRO A 43 30.85 28.04 -8.88
CA PRO A 43 29.77 28.03 -7.89
C PRO A 43 28.55 27.22 -8.35
N GLU A 44 28.34 27.11 -9.67
CA GLU A 44 27.29 26.27 -10.26
C GLU A 44 27.53 24.77 -10.01
N TRP A 45 28.80 24.33 -10.05
CA TRP A 45 29.19 22.96 -9.74
C TRP A 45 28.83 22.57 -8.31
N GLY A 46 29.19 23.42 -7.35
CA GLY A 46 28.88 23.16 -5.93
C GLY A 46 27.38 23.09 -5.64
N THR A 47 26.59 23.90 -6.33
CA THR A 47 25.12 23.91 -6.19
C THR A 47 24.50 22.64 -6.78
N GLN A 48 24.92 22.27 -7.99
CA GLN A 48 24.46 21.05 -8.67
C GLN A 48 24.78 19.78 -7.88
N VAL A 49 26.01 19.67 -7.35
CA VAL A 49 26.42 18.52 -6.52
C VAL A 49 25.60 18.45 -5.22
N LYS A 50 25.29 19.59 -4.63
CA LYS A 50 24.46 19.66 -3.42
C LYS A 50 23.02 19.23 -3.69
N ASP A 51 22.44 19.65 -4.81
CA ASP A 51 21.08 19.26 -5.21
C ASP A 51 21.00 17.76 -5.52
N MET A 52 22.01 17.21 -6.20
CA MET A 52 22.14 15.76 -6.44
C MET A 52 22.27 14.97 -5.12
N ALA A 53 23.12 15.43 -4.20
CA ALA A 53 23.27 14.80 -2.89
C ALA A 53 21.95 14.84 -2.10
N LYS A 54 21.21 15.96 -2.16
CA LYS A 54 19.89 16.08 -1.54
C LYS A 54 18.91 15.07 -2.13
N GLN A 55 18.87 14.92 -3.45
CA GLN A 55 18.00 13.95 -4.11
C GLN A 55 18.27 12.51 -3.68
N VAL A 56 19.54 12.12 -3.52
CA VAL A 56 19.92 10.79 -3.00
C VAL A 56 19.44 10.59 -1.56
N ILE A 57 19.62 11.60 -0.71
CA ILE A 57 19.20 11.55 0.70
C ILE A 57 17.68 11.44 0.80
N ASP A 58 16.95 12.26 0.04
CA ASP A 58 15.49 12.28 0.07
C ASP A 58 14.92 10.93 -0.41
N SER A 59 15.48 10.36 -1.49
CA SER A 59 15.12 9.02 -1.95
C SER A 59 15.46 7.92 -0.93
N SER A 60 16.58 8.03 -0.20
CA SER A 60 16.97 7.04 0.82
C SER A 60 16.02 7.07 2.02
N LYS A 61 15.64 8.27 2.49
CA LYS A 61 14.64 8.43 3.55
C LYS A 61 13.26 7.90 3.15
N LEU A 62 12.90 8.09 1.89
CA LEU A 62 11.64 7.57 1.37
C LEU A 62 11.64 6.03 1.42
N ILE A 63 12.74 5.39 1.01
CA ILE A 63 12.91 3.93 1.09
C ILE A 63 12.81 3.44 2.55
N GLU A 64 13.44 4.11 3.51
CA GLU A 64 13.31 3.80 4.94
C GLU A 64 11.84 3.86 5.40
N SER A 65 11.12 4.93 5.04
CA SER A 65 9.69 5.04 5.35
C SER A 65 8.85 3.91 4.71
N TYR A 66 9.20 3.47 3.50
CA TYR A 66 8.54 2.33 2.88
C TYR A 66 8.81 1.02 3.64
N ILE A 67 10.04 0.80 4.11
CA ILE A 67 10.41 -0.36 4.92
C ILE A 67 9.61 -0.38 6.22
N GLU A 68 9.54 0.75 6.94
CA GLU A 68 8.75 0.88 8.17
C GLU A 68 7.25 0.66 7.93
N SER A 69 6.76 0.99 6.73
CA SER A 69 5.36 0.79 6.35
C SER A 69 5.01 -0.63 5.91
N LEU A 70 5.99 -1.56 5.88
CA LEU A 70 5.75 -2.92 5.41
C LEU A 70 4.82 -3.66 6.37
N PRO A 71 3.71 -4.25 5.87
CA PRO A 71 2.76 -4.96 6.71
C PRO A 71 3.43 -6.19 7.31
N GLY A 72 3.41 -6.31 8.63
CA GLY A 72 4.00 -7.44 9.35
C GLY A 72 5.52 -7.37 9.56
N PHE A 73 6.16 -6.22 9.27
CA PHE A 73 7.60 -6.01 9.52
C PHE A 73 8.00 -6.29 10.98
N ASP A 74 7.16 -5.90 11.93
CA ASP A 74 7.41 -6.08 13.36
C ASP A 74 6.96 -7.45 13.92
N ARG A 75 6.35 -8.30 13.09
CA ARG A 75 5.72 -9.55 13.56
C ARG A 75 6.54 -10.77 13.19
N THR A 76 6.61 -11.73 14.11
CA THR A 76 7.21 -13.03 13.82
C THR A 76 6.30 -13.88 12.93
N GLU A 77 6.88 -14.80 12.15
CA GLU A 77 6.12 -15.72 11.29
C GLU A 77 5.06 -16.51 12.07
N THR A 78 5.38 -16.95 13.29
CA THR A 78 4.45 -17.67 14.16
C THR A 78 3.26 -16.81 14.56
N GLU A 79 3.50 -15.54 14.89
CA GLU A 79 2.43 -14.60 15.24
C GLU A 79 1.56 -14.26 14.02
N GLN A 80 2.16 -14.14 12.84
CA GLN A 80 1.41 -13.95 11.59
C GLN A 80 0.52 -15.16 11.28
N TYR A 81 1.03 -16.38 11.49
CA TYR A 81 0.26 -17.60 11.30
C TYR A 81 -0.92 -17.70 12.26
N GLU A 82 -0.71 -17.40 13.55
CA GLU A 82 -1.80 -17.44 14.53
C GLU A 82 -2.86 -16.36 14.25
N ASN A 83 -2.45 -15.15 13.85
CA ASN A 83 -3.37 -14.12 13.37
C ASN A 83 -4.19 -14.61 12.16
N LEU A 84 -3.56 -15.29 11.21
CA LEU A 84 -4.23 -15.82 10.03
C LEU A 84 -5.25 -16.91 10.39
N LYS A 85 -4.90 -17.77 11.34
CA LYS A 85 -5.81 -18.79 11.88
C LYS A 85 -6.99 -18.17 12.62
N GLN A 86 -6.75 -17.12 13.43
CA GLN A 86 -7.82 -16.39 14.10
C GLN A 86 -8.76 -15.72 13.10
N LEU A 87 -8.21 -15.06 12.07
CA LEU A 87 -8.99 -14.46 10.99
C LEU A 87 -9.84 -15.48 10.23
N ASP A 88 -9.35 -16.70 10.01
CA ASP A 88 -10.13 -17.78 9.38
C ASP A 88 -11.32 -18.20 10.26
N ILE A 89 -11.11 -18.30 11.57
CA ILE A 89 -12.17 -18.60 12.54
C ILE A 89 -13.23 -17.49 12.56
N GLU A 90 -12.80 -16.23 12.67
CA GLU A 90 -13.69 -15.06 12.67
C GLU A 90 -14.47 -14.93 11.36
N SER A 91 -13.83 -15.21 10.23
CA SER A 91 -14.47 -15.22 8.90
C SER A 91 -15.55 -16.29 8.80
N LYS A 92 -15.27 -17.50 9.31
CA LYS A 92 -16.26 -18.59 9.36
C LYS A 92 -17.44 -18.26 10.26
N ASP A 93 -17.18 -17.71 11.44
CA ASP A 93 -18.26 -17.30 12.35
C ASP A 93 -19.13 -16.20 11.75
N SER A 94 -18.50 -15.16 11.19
CA SER A 94 -19.21 -14.07 10.50
C SER A 94 -20.07 -14.59 9.34
N THR A 95 -19.55 -15.55 8.57
CA THR A 95 -20.30 -16.19 7.48
C THR A 95 -21.50 -16.98 8.01
N ASN A 96 -21.35 -17.68 9.13
CA ASN A 96 -22.45 -18.42 9.75
C ASN A 96 -23.54 -17.48 10.28
N GLN A 97 -23.16 -16.40 10.97
CA GLN A 97 -24.10 -15.38 11.44
C GLN A 97 -24.86 -14.74 10.28
N LEU A 98 -24.17 -14.44 9.18
CA LEU A 98 -24.78 -13.89 7.97
C LEU A 98 -25.77 -14.88 7.36
N ASN A 99 -25.44 -16.17 7.30
CA ASN A 99 -26.34 -17.22 6.83
C ASN A 99 -27.59 -17.37 7.71
N LEU A 100 -27.45 -17.33 9.04
CA LEU A 100 -28.58 -17.38 9.96
C LEU A 100 -29.51 -16.18 9.76
N THR A 101 -28.94 -14.97 9.76
CA THR A 101 -29.69 -13.73 9.50
C THR A 101 -30.41 -13.78 8.15
N LYS A 102 -29.76 -14.34 7.13
CA LYS A 102 -30.34 -14.52 5.80
C LYS A 102 -31.54 -15.48 5.84
N LEU A 103 -31.47 -16.57 6.58
CA LEU A 103 -32.58 -17.52 6.74
C LEU A 103 -33.77 -16.86 7.44
N GLU A 104 -33.53 -16.15 8.54
CA GLU A 104 -34.57 -15.40 9.27
C GLU A 104 -35.24 -14.35 8.37
N ALA A 105 -34.46 -13.64 7.55
CA ALA A 105 -34.98 -12.68 6.58
C ALA A 105 -35.86 -13.35 5.50
N ILE A 106 -35.51 -14.55 5.05
CA ILE A 106 -36.31 -15.33 4.10
C ILE A 106 -37.63 -15.78 4.74
N ASP A 107 -37.60 -16.25 5.98
CA ASP A 107 -38.80 -16.70 6.70
C ASP A 107 -39.75 -15.53 6.97
N MET A 108 -39.22 -14.37 7.34
CA MET A 108 -39.98 -13.14 7.47
C MET A 108 -40.60 -12.71 6.13
N LEU A 109 -39.85 -12.79 5.03
CA LEU A 109 -40.37 -12.49 3.70
C LEU A 109 -41.52 -13.43 3.32
N ASN A 110 -41.39 -14.73 3.60
CA ASN A 110 -42.47 -15.70 3.33
C ASN A 110 -43.72 -15.39 4.17
N SER A 111 -43.55 -15.08 5.46
CA SER A 111 -44.65 -14.68 6.34
C SER A 111 -45.41 -13.44 5.82
N VAL A 112 -44.67 -12.43 5.33
CA VAL A 112 -45.27 -11.23 4.72
C VAL A 112 -46.00 -11.58 3.42
N LYS A 113 -45.42 -12.44 2.57
CA LYS A 113 -46.08 -12.90 1.34
C LYS A 113 -47.40 -13.63 1.63
N ASP A 114 -47.42 -14.49 2.64
CA ASP A 114 -48.61 -15.23 3.03
C ASP A 114 -49.69 -14.29 3.57
N ALA A 115 -49.33 -13.30 4.39
CA ALA A 115 -50.27 -12.28 4.86
C ALA A 115 -50.87 -11.46 3.70
N ILE A 116 -50.07 -11.05 2.73
CA ILE A 116 -50.55 -10.35 1.52
C ILE A 116 -51.49 -11.26 0.71
N ARG A 117 -51.16 -12.55 0.59
CA ARG A 117 -52.00 -13.52 -0.12
C ARG A 117 -53.38 -13.66 0.55
N ILE A 118 -53.43 -13.76 1.87
CA ILE A 118 -54.69 -13.84 2.63
C ILE A 118 -55.53 -12.58 2.39
N ILE A 119 -54.93 -11.39 2.50
CA ILE A 119 -55.63 -10.12 2.23
C ILE A 119 -56.19 -10.09 0.79
N ALA A 120 -55.40 -10.55 -0.19
CA ALA A 120 -55.84 -10.63 -1.57
C ALA A 120 -57.02 -11.60 -1.76
N GLU A 121 -56.98 -12.78 -1.12
CA GLU A 121 -58.07 -13.77 -1.18
C GLU A 121 -59.35 -13.26 -0.46
N GLU A 122 -59.22 -12.58 0.68
CA GLU A 122 -60.36 -11.94 1.38
C GLU A 122 -60.99 -10.83 0.54
N SER A 123 -60.19 -9.96 -0.07
CA SER A 123 -60.68 -8.87 -0.92
C SER A 123 -61.47 -9.38 -2.14
N LYS A 124 -61.09 -10.55 -2.65
CA LYS A 124 -61.73 -11.18 -3.81
C LYS A 124 -63.06 -11.89 -3.47
N ASN A 125 -63.26 -12.26 -2.21
CA ASN A 125 -64.50 -12.88 -1.73
C ASN A 125 -65.56 -11.86 -1.28
N GLN A 126 -65.23 -10.57 -1.26
CA GLN A 126 -66.16 -9.47 -0.94
C GLN A 126 -66.75 -8.79 -2.19
N GLU A 127 -66.34 -9.20 -3.40
CA GLU A 127 -67.01 -8.90 -4.68
C GLU A 127 -67.98 -10.01 -5.08
#